data_AF-A0A966I1T3-F1
#
_entry.id   AF-A0A966I1T3-F1
#
_cell.length_a   1.000
_cell.length_b   1.000
_cell.length_c   1.000
_cell.angle_alpha   90.00
_cell.angle_beta   90.00
_cell.angle_gamma   90.00
#
_symmetry.space_group_name_H-M   'P 1'
#
loop_
_entity.id
_entity.type
_entity.pdbx_description
1 polymer ?
#
loop_
_entity_poly.entity_id
_entity_poly.type
_entity_poly.pdbx_seq_one_letter_code
_entity_poly.pdbx_strand_id
1 'polypeptide(L)' 'MLDLVWLIPALPLAGALVLIVFGARIGEPRAGWLATLATASSFAVTVVVYFELLGRSADERSHVV' A
#
# COMPACT_ATOMS: atom_id res chain seq x y z
N MET A 1 10.18 -8.78 5.78
CA MET A 1 9.26 -7.62 5.75
C MET A 1 7.80 -8.03 5.53
N LEU A 2 7.44 -9.32 5.66
CA LEU A 2 6.05 -9.75 5.56
C LEU A 2 5.12 -9.09 6.61
N ASP A 3 5.66 -8.69 7.76
CA ASP A 3 4.94 -7.90 8.75
C ASP A 3 4.52 -6.50 8.24
N LEU A 4 4.95 -6.08 7.05
CA LEU A 4 4.56 -4.83 6.40
C LEU A 4 3.42 -5.03 5.38
N VAL A 5 2.94 -6.26 5.16
CA VAL A 5 1.83 -6.55 4.24
C VAL A 5 0.56 -5.76 4.58
N TRP A 6 0.32 -5.47 5.87
CA TRP A 6 -0.83 -4.66 6.30
C TRP A 6 -0.76 -3.21 5.80
N LEU A 7 0.43 -2.69 5.41
CA LEU A 7 0.55 -1.37 4.80
C LEU A 7 -0.11 -1.30 3.42
N ILE A 8 -0.21 -2.44 2.71
CA ILE A 8 -0.78 -2.49 1.36
C ILE A 8 -2.25 -1.99 1.35
N PRO A 9 -3.14 -2.43 2.25
CA PRO A 9 -4.45 -1.78 2.38
C PRO A 9 -4.41 -0.49 3.21
N ALA A 10 -3.53 -0.37 4.21
CA ALA A 10 -3.55 0.77 5.12
C ALA A 10 -3.16 2.11 4.46
N LEU A 11 -2.21 2.12 3.53
CA LEU A 11 -1.78 3.34 2.82
C LEU A 11 -2.90 3.98 1.97
N PRO A 12 -3.60 3.24 1.08
CA PRO A 12 -4.72 3.80 0.31
C PRO A 12 -5.89 4.17 1.21
N LEU A 13 -6.16 3.41 2.28
CA LEU A 13 -7.18 3.79 3.27
C LEU A 13 -6.82 5.09 4.00
N ALA A 14 -5.58 5.26 4.43
CA ALA A 14 -5.12 6.50 5.04
C ALA A 14 -5.24 7.68 4.07
N GLY A 15 -4.83 7.50 2.81
CA GLY A 15 -5.02 8.50 1.76
C GLY A 15 -6.50 8.85 1.54
N ALA A 16 -7.37 7.84 1.47
CA ALA A 16 -8.82 8.03 1.33
C ALA A 16 -9.41 8.77 2.54
N LEU A 17 -9.06 8.39 3.78
CA LEU A 17 -9.52 9.08 4.99
C LEU A 17 -9.09 10.54 5.01
N VAL A 18 -7.85 10.84 4.62
CA VAL A 18 -7.36 12.22 4.51
C VAL A 18 -8.16 13.00 3.47
N LEU A 19 -8.46 12.40 2.31
CA LEU A 19 -9.26 13.06 1.27
C LEU A 19 -10.73 13.23 1.65
N ILE A 20 -11.32 12.30 2.39
CA ILE A 20 -12.69 12.42 2.89
C ILE A 20 -12.79 13.60 3.86
N VAL A 21 -11.84 13.75 4.77
CA VAL A 21 -11.90 14.81 5.80
C VAL A 21 -11.41 16.16 5.26
N PHE A 22 -10.36 16.17 4.45
CA PHE A 22 -9.65 17.38 4.05
C PHE A 22 -9.61 17.64 2.54
N GLY A 23 -10.12 16.73 1.70
CA GLY A 23 -9.99 16.80 0.25
C GLY A 23 -10.56 18.09 -0.35
N ALA A 24 -11.72 18.54 0.14
CA ALA A 24 -12.32 19.81 -0.27
C ALA A 24 -11.44 21.03 0.03
N ARG A 25 -10.62 20.96 1.10
CA ARG A 25 -9.68 22.03 1.47
C ARG A 25 -8.35 21.93 0.72
N ILE A 26 -7.93 20.70 0.37
CA ILE A 26 -6.73 20.45 -0.43
C ILE A 26 -6.92 20.94 -1.87
N GLY A 27 -8.09 20.65 -2.46
CA GLY A 27 -8.50 21.04 -3.80
C GLY A 27 -7.67 20.43 -4.93
N GLU A 28 -8.13 20.64 -6.17
CA GLU A 28 -7.44 20.19 -7.38
C GLU A 28 -6.23 21.07 -7.75
N PRO A 29 -5.17 20.48 -8.34
CA PRO A 29 -4.97 19.05 -8.63
C PRO A 29 -4.34 18.27 -7.46
N ARG A 30 -4.11 18.91 -6.31
CA ARG A 30 -3.32 18.34 -5.21
C ARG A 30 -3.99 17.11 -4.59
N ALA A 31 -5.31 17.13 -4.48
CA ALA A 31 -6.08 15.99 -3.99
C ALA A 31 -5.88 14.74 -4.85
N GLY A 32 -5.88 14.89 -6.19
CA GLY A 32 -5.59 13.82 -7.13
C GLY A 32 -4.16 13.27 -7.01
N TRP A 33 -3.17 14.14 -6.83
CA TRP A 33 -1.79 13.71 -6.57
C TRP A 33 -1.67 12.94 -5.26
N LEU A 34 -2.36 13.35 -4.19
CA LEU A 34 -2.35 12.65 -2.92
C LEU A 34 -2.96 11.25 -3.04
N ALA A 35 -4.11 11.12 -3.73
CA ALA A 35 -4.73 9.81 -4.00
C ALA A 35 -3.78 8.88 -4.79
N THR A 36 -3.12 9.45 -5.81
CA THR A 36 -2.18 8.73 -6.67
C THR A 36 -0.97 8.25 -5.87
N LEU A 37 -0.36 9.11 -5.07
CA LEU A 37 0.81 8.77 -4.25
C LEU A 37 0.46 7.75 -3.16
N ALA A 38 -0.72 7.85 -2.54
CA ALA A 38 -1.17 6.85 -1.56
C ALA A 38 -1.27 5.44 -2.19
N THR A 39 -1.84 5.35 -3.39
CA THR A 39 -1.98 4.08 -4.12
C THR A 39 -0.63 3.57 -4.64
N ALA A 40 0.19 4.46 -5.20
CA ALA A 40 1.53 4.13 -5.70
C ALA A 40 2.45 3.62 -4.59
N SER A 41 2.32 4.15 -3.37
CA SER A 41 3.06 3.68 -2.20
C SER A 41 2.70 2.24 -1.85
N SER A 42 1.41 1.88 -1.88
CA SER A 42 0.99 0.47 -1.69
C SER A 42 1.46 -0.46 -2.77
N PHE A 43 1.50 0.01 -4.02
CA PHE A 43 2.08 -0.76 -5.11
C PHE A 43 3.56 -1.03 -4.86
N ALA A 44 4.34 -0.01 -4.45
CA ALA A 44 5.75 -0.19 -4.13
C ALA A 44 5.97 -1.20 -2.98
N VAL A 45 5.16 -1.14 -1.91
CA VAL A 45 5.21 -2.13 -0.82
C VAL A 45 4.92 -3.54 -1.35
N THR A 46 3.90 -3.69 -2.20
CA THR A 46 3.56 -4.98 -2.82
C THR A 46 4.74 -5.54 -3.64
N VAL A 47 5.41 -4.71 -4.43
CA VAL A 47 6.59 -5.11 -5.22
C VAL A 47 7.73 -5.60 -4.32
N VAL A 48 8.00 -4.88 -3.23
CA VAL A 48 9.04 -5.28 -2.25
C VAL A 48 8.69 -6.63 -1.62
N VAL A 49 7.45 -6.81 -1.15
CA VAL A 49 6.96 -8.07 -0.59
C VAL A 49 7.08 -9.21 -1.61
N TYR A 50 6.73 -8.96 -2.87
CA TYR A 50 6.83 -9.95 -3.95
C TYR A 50 8.28 -10.43 -4.15
N PHE A 51 9.26 -9.52 -4.22
CA PHE A 51 10.66 -9.90 -4.36
C PHE A 51 11.20 -10.64 -3.14
N GLU A 52 10.75 -10.30 -1.93
CA GLU A 52 11.09 -11.04 -0.72
C GLU A 52 10.56 -12.49 -0.79
N LEU A 53 9.31 -12.68 -1.23
CA LEU A 53 8.73 -14.01 -1.43
C LEU A 53 9.47 -14.79 -2.51
N LEU A 54 9.92 -14.12 -3.58
CA LEU A 54 10.67 -14.75 -4.66
C LEU A 54 12.03 -15.30 -4.18
N GLY A 55 12.65 -14.62 -3.21
CA GLY A 55 13.92 -15.03 -2.59
C GLY A 55 13.81 -16.16 -1.55
N ARG A 56 12.60 -16.54 -1.11
CA ARG A 56 12.40 -17.67 -0.17
C ARG A 56 12.35 -19.03 -0.86
N SER A 57 12.77 -20.06 -0.14
CA SER A 57 12.71 -21.46 -0.55
C SER A 57 11.25 -21.92 -0.74
N ALA A 58 11.01 -22.88 -1.65
CA ALA A 58 9.65 -23.30 -2.02
C ALA A 58 8.87 -23.91 -0.85
N ASP A 59 9.56 -24.56 0.09
CA ASP A 59 8.98 -25.22 1.27
C ASP A 59 8.40 -24.22 2.31
N GLU A 60 8.77 -22.94 2.26
CA GLU A 60 8.22 -21.88 3.12
C GLU A 60 7.03 -21.12 2.49
N ARG A 61 6.63 -21.45 1.26
CA ARG A 61 5.57 -20.73 0.52
C ARG A 61 4.14 -21.19 0.81
N SER A 62 3.96 -22.22 1.64
CA SER A 62 2.63 -22.70 2.04
C SER A 62 2.61 -23.06 3.53
N HIS A 63 1.83 -22.32 4.31
CA HIS A 63 1.42 -22.76 5.65
C HIS A 63 -0.02 -23.27 5.53
N VAL A 64 -0.19 -24.60 5.59
CA VAL A 64 -1.50 -25.24 5.75
C VAL A 64 -1.72 -25.36 7.25
N VAL A 65 -2.76 -24.71 7.77
CA VAL A 65 -3.32 -25.02 9.10
C VAL A 65 -4.58 -25.84 8.89
#